data_AF-A0A401UQP0-F1
#
_entry.id   AF-A0A401UQP0-F1
#
_cell.length_a   1.000
_cell.length_b   1.000
_cell.length_c   1.000
_cell.angle_alpha   90.00
_cell.angle_beta   90.00
_cell.angle_gamma   90.00
#
_symmetry.space_group_name_H-M   'P 1'
#
loop_
_entity.id
_entity.type
_entity.pdbx_description
1 polymer ?
#
loop_
_entity_poly.entity_id
_entity_poly.type
_entity_poly.pdbx_seq_one_letter_code
_entity_poly.pdbx_strand_id
1 'polypeptide(L)'
;MKITFPHLGNTYLAAKALFDGLGIECIIPPFSSKEALELGSKFSPEEMCLPYKIMMGNYLQSIEKGADTIIIVGSCGPCRFGEYCELQINALKKMGHDLTFIVVDSPFDIGKEEFLNRLSKIADNSTKSRGERFRALKIAYNVIDLIEKIESKVHYLTGFEVNKGQFKKLLKECKNNAVKANTPSQMVNILKEYKKKISEISINKHKSPIKIAIIGEIYTVIEPFSNLYIEDKLMDYGVSTKRMLTPSWWIKDTALRCLKLNSIDIRIASRQYLPHYIGGHARECIGEALLAQKESLDGAIQIFPMGCMPEIVSKAILPAISNDKDFPIMTLVVDEMTGEAGYITRIEAFVDMLERKKNNVLYGS
;
A
#
# COMPACT_ATOMS: atom_id res chain seq x y z
N MET A 1 -2.77 -27.96 -0.01
CA MET A 1 -2.99 -26.53 0.21
C MET A 1 -1.68 -25.79 -0.04
N LYS A 2 -1.66 -25.01 -1.11
CA LYS A 2 -0.60 -24.10 -1.51
C LYS A 2 -1.22 -22.72 -1.69
N ILE A 3 -0.93 -21.85 -0.72
CA ILE A 3 -1.58 -20.54 -0.59
C ILE A 3 -0.86 -19.50 -1.44
N THR A 4 -1.63 -18.63 -2.08
CA THR A 4 -1.15 -17.37 -2.65
C THR A 4 -2.07 -16.21 -2.23
N PHE A 5 -1.67 -14.99 -2.58
CA PHE A 5 -2.33 -13.72 -2.25
C PHE A 5 -1.85 -12.67 -3.25
N PRO A 6 -2.59 -11.57 -3.48
CA PRO A 6 -2.10 -10.50 -4.35
C PRO A 6 -1.02 -9.66 -3.66
N HIS A 7 -0.17 -9.01 -4.44
CA HIS A 7 0.73 -7.99 -3.89
C HIS A 7 -0.05 -6.77 -3.41
N LEU A 8 0.36 -6.25 -2.25
CA LEU A 8 -0.01 -4.95 -1.70
C LEU A 8 1.19 -4.44 -0.91
N GLY A 9 2.14 -3.79 -1.60
CA GLY A 9 3.36 -3.28 -1.00
C GLY A 9 4.17 -4.39 -0.30
N ASN A 10 4.47 -4.23 1.00
CA ASN A 10 5.31 -5.17 1.74
C ASN A 10 4.55 -6.32 2.43
N THR A 11 3.25 -6.49 2.16
CA THR A 11 2.41 -7.54 2.78
C THR A 11 2.92 -8.96 2.52
N TYR A 12 3.58 -9.19 1.38
CA TYR A 12 4.16 -10.50 1.05
C TYR A 12 5.19 -10.99 2.09
N LEU A 13 5.91 -10.10 2.77
CA LEU A 13 6.84 -10.48 3.84
C LEU A 13 6.09 -11.02 5.06
N ALA A 14 4.99 -10.37 5.45
CA ALA A 14 4.17 -10.80 6.56
C ALA A 14 3.41 -12.09 6.24
N ALA A 15 2.90 -12.22 5.02
CA ALA A 15 2.26 -13.45 4.56
C ALA A 15 3.28 -14.61 4.55
N LYS A 16 4.50 -14.41 4.04
CA LYS A 16 5.58 -15.41 4.14
C LYS A 16 5.83 -15.82 5.59
N ALA A 17 6.05 -14.84 6.47
CA ALA A 17 6.29 -15.10 7.89
C ALA A 17 5.13 -15.84 8.58
N LEU A 18 3.89 -15.53 8.19
CA LEU A 18 2.69 -16.21 8.70
C LEU A 18 2.67 -17.66 8.26
N PHE A 19 2.71 -17.93 6.96
CA PHE A 19 2.53 -19.28 6.42
C PHE A 19 3.71 -20.20 6.70
N ASP A 20 4.95 -19.70 6.68
CA ASP A 20 6.12 -20.44 7.19
C ASP A 20 5.92 -20.84 8.67
N GLY A 21 5.41 -19.90 9.47
CA GLY A 21 5.10 -20.12 10.89
C GLY A 21 3.98 -21.13 11.12
N LEU A 22 3.01 -21.20 10.19
CA LEU A 22 1.92 -22.17 10.18
C LEU A 22 2.32 -23.52 9.57
N GLY A 23 3.48 -23.63 8.92
CA GLY A 23 3.90 -24.82 8.18
C GLY A 23 3.04 -25.08 6.94
N ILE A 24 2.53 -24.03 6.30
CA ILE A 24 1.73 -24.11 5.07
C ILE A 24 2.57 -23.54 3.92
N GLU A 25 2.60 -24.25 2.79
CA GLU A 25 3.32 -23.80 1.60
C GLU A 25 2.71 -22.50 1.06
N CYS A 26 3.58 -21.52 0.81
CA CYS A 26 3.21 -20.17 0.41
C CYS A 26 3.89 -19.82 -0.92
N ILE A 27 3.09 -19.60 -1.95
CA ILE A 27 3.52 -19.16 -3.27
C ILE A 27 3.35 -17.64 -3.32
N ILE A 28 4.48 -16.95 -3.17
CA ILE A 28 4.55 -15.51 -3.37
C ILE A 28 4.50 -15.24 -4.88
N PRO A 29 3.53 -14.45 -5.38
CA PRO A 29 3.50 -14.10 -6.80
C PRO A 29 4.78 -13.35 -7.19
N PRO A 30 5.23 -13.44 -8.47
CA PRO A 30 6.20 -12.48 -9.00
C PRO A 30 5.77 -11.04 -8.67
N PHE A 31 6.72 -10.13 -8.48
CA PHE A 31 6.37 -8.72 -8.30
C PHE A 31 5.58 -8.24 -9.53
N SER A 32 4.57 -7.41 -9.27
CA SER A 32 3.71 -6.87 -10.31
C SER A 32 4.55 -6.18 -11.40
N SER A 33 4.21 -6.46 -12.64
CA SER A 33 4.94 -6.06 -13.83
C SER A 33 3.96 -5.79 -14.97
N LYS A 34 4.46 -5.28 -16.10
CA LYS A 34 3.64 -5.08 -17.30
C LYS A 34 3.04 -6.40 -17.77
N GLU A 35 3.80 -7.49 -17.72
CA GLU A 35 3.35 -8.83 -18.08
C GLU A 35 2.22 -9.30 -17.15
N ALA A 36 2.34 -9.08 -15.83
CA ALA A 36 1.27 -9.42 -14.89
C ALA A 36 0.00 -8.60 -15.18
N LEU A 37 0.16 -7.30 -15.46
CA LEU A 37 -0.94 -6.41 -15.77
C LEU A 37 -1.63 -6.77 -17.09
N GLU A 38 -0.89 -7.08 -18.16
CA GLU A 38 -1.43 -7.53 -19.45
C GLU A 38 -2.23 -8.82 -19.29
N LEU A 39 -1.65 -9.79 -18.57
CA LEU A 39 -2.30 -11.06 -18.27
C LEU A 39 -3.60 -10.85 -17.49
N GLY A 40 -3.56 -10.04 -16.44
CA GLY A 40 -4.74 -9.73 -15.63
C GLY A 40 -5.81 -8.94 -16.39
N SER A 41 -5.40 -7.99 -17.24
CA SER A 41 -6.31 -7.16 -18.04
C SER A 41 -7.08 -7.98 -19.06
N LYS A 42 -6.44 -8.98 -19.69
CA LYS A 42 -7.07 -9.89 -20.66
C LYS A 42 -8.32 -10.60 -20.12
N PHE A 43 -8.35 -10.88 -18.81
CA PHE A 43 -9.43 -11.63 -18.15
C PHE A 43 -10.27 -10.77 -17.20
N SER A 44 -10.07 -9.45 -17.23
CA SER A 44 -10.83 -8.50 -16.40
C SER A 44 -11.86 -7.76 -17.24
N PRO A 45 -13.04 -7.43 -16.67
CA PRO A 45 -13.92 -6.45 -17.29
C PRO A 45 -13.19 -5.11 -17.46
N GLU A 46 -13.43 -4.45 -18.60
CA GLU A 46 -12.75 -3.20 -18.98
C GLU A 46 -12.87 -2.12 -17.89
N GLU A 47 -14.06 -1.99 -17.32
CA GLU A 47 -14.35 -0.98 -16.31
C GLU A 47 -13.62 -1.20 -14.98
N MET A 48 -13.14 -2.41 -14.68
CA MET A 48 -12.48 -2.69 -13.40
C MET A 48 -11.22 -1.85 -13.26
N CYS A 49 -11.04 -1.20 -12.10
CA CYS A 49 -9.88 -0.33 -11.92
C CYS A 49 -8.58 -1.13 -11.76
N LEU A 50 -7.46 -0.45 -11.99
CA LEU A 50 -6.12 -1.01 -12.09
C LEU A 50 -5.76 -2.04 -10.99
N PRO A 51 -6.08 -1.85 -9.68
CA PRO A 51 -5.81 -2.84 -8.66
C PRO A 51 -6.41 -4.22 -8.95
N TYR A 52 -7.64 -4.29 -9.48
CA TYR A 52 -8.29 -5.55 -9.82
C TYR A 52 -7.48 -6.35 -10.84
N LYS A 53 -7.03 -5.65 -11.89
CA LYS A 53 -6.29 -6.23 -13.02
C LYS A 53 -4.91 -6.70 -12.57
N ILE A 54 -4.21 -5.93 -11.74
CA ILE A 54 -2.94 -6.34 -11.14
C ILE A 54 -3.11 -7.59 -10.27
N MET A 55 -4.12 -7.61 -9.39
CA MET A 55 -4.42 -8.77 -8.54
C MET A 55 -4.69 -10.03 -9.37
N MET A 56 -5.49 -9.89 -10.44
CA MET A 56 -5.79 -11.00 -11.36
C MET A 56 -4.51 -11.55 -12.00
N GLY A 57 -3.60 -10.67 -12.44
CA GLY A 57 -2.28 -11.05 -12.95
C GLY A 57 -1.45 -11.84 -11.94
N ASN A 58 -1.39 -11.36 -10.68
CA ASN A 58 -0.70 -12.06 -9.61
C ASN A 58 -1.27 -13.47 -9.38
N TYR A 59 -2.60 -13.62 -9.41
CA TYR A 59 -3.24 -14.93 -9.25
C TYR A 59 -2.86 -15.89 -10.36
N LEU A 60 -2.97 -15.47 -11.62
CA LEU A 60 -2.65 -16.31 -12.77
C LEU A 60 -1.20 -16.79 -12.75
N GLN A 61 -0.26 -15.90 -12.45
CA GLN A 61 1.15 -16.26 -12.28
C GLN A 61 1.41 -17.21 -11.10
N SER A 62 0.65 -17.10 -10.02
CA SER A 62 0.75 -18.01 -8.88
C SER A 62 0.10 -19.37 -9.16
N ILE A 63 -0.99 -19.42 -9.92
CA ILE A 63 -1.65 -20.65 -10.35
C ILE A 63 -0.71 -21.47 -11.23
N GLU A 64 0.03 -20.83 -12.15
CA GLU A 64 1.06 -21.49 -12.96
C GLU A 64 2.18 -22.12 -12.11
N LYS A 65 2.46 -21.55 -10.93
CA LYS A 65 3.41 -22.11 -9.95
C LYS A 65 2.79 -23.17 -9.04
N GLY A 66 1.52 -23.52 -9.24
CA GLY A 66 0.81 -24.56 -8.51
C GLY A 66 0.00 -24.09 -7.30
N ALA A 67 -0.33 -22.81 -7.19
CA ALA A 67 -1.22 -22.35 -6.12
C ALA A 67 -2.63 -22.92 -6.29
N ASP A 68 -3.18 -23.49 -5.22
CA ASP A 68 -4.53 -24.09 -5.18
C ASP A 68 -5.52 -23.25 -4.33
N THR A 69 -5.00 -22.29 -3.56
CA THR A 69 -5.76 -21.49 -2.61
C THR A 69 -5.35 -20.02 -2.70
N ILE A 70 -6.33 -19.11 -2.82
CA ILE A 70 -6.11 -17.65 -2.81
C ILE A 70 -6.68 -17.07 -1.52
N ILE A 71 -5.86 -16.28 -0.83
CA ILE A 71 -6.28 -15.46 0.31
C ILE A 71 -6.33 -14.00 -0.12
N ILE A 72 -7.46 -13.37 0.17
CA ILE A 72 -7.68 -11.94 -0.08
C ILE A 72 -8.51 -11.37 1.05
N VAL A 73 -8.26 -10.11 1.39
CA VAL A 73 -9.17 -9.34 2.25
C VAL A 73 -10.40 -8.96 1.44
N GLY A 74 -11.58 -9.17 2.01
CA GLY A 74 -12.83 -8.71 1.42
C GLY A 74 -13.28 -7.35 1.96
N SER A 75 -14.31 -6.80 1.34
CA SER A 75 -14.96 -5.57 1.76
C SER A 75 -16.44 -5.64 1.40
N CYS A 76 -17.31 -4.99 2.16
CA CYS A 76 -18.74 -4.89 1.83
C CYS A 76 -19.07 -3.52 1.22
N GLY A 77 -18.14 -2.98 0.43
CA GLY A 77 -18.28 -1.69 -0.25
C GLY A 77 -17.92 -0.48 0.63
N PRO A 78 -18.31 0.73 0.22
CA PRO A 78 -19.19 1.04 -0.92
C PRO A 78 -18.42 1.20 -2.25
N CYS A 79 -17.10 0.97 -2.28
CA CYS A 79 -16.36 0.96 -3.54
C CYS A 79 -16.40 -0.43 -4.20
N ARG A 80 -15.97 -0.47 -5.46
CA ARG A 80 -15.99 -1.69 -6.28
C ARG A 80 -15.14 -2.83 -5.72
N PHE A 81 -14.20 -2.55 -4.79
CA PHE A 81 -13.44 -3.57 -4.08
C PHE A 81 -14.34 -4.63 -3.40
N GLY A 82 -15.55 -4.26 -2.97
CA GLY A 82 -16.47 -5.22 -2.39
C GLY A 82 -16.97 -6.31 -3.34
N GLU A 83 -16.90 -6.05 -4.65
CA GLU A 83 -17.29 -7.01 -5.68
C GLU A 83 -16.09 -7.79 -6.25
N TYR A 84 -14.86 -7.45 -5.84
CA TYR A 84 -13.64 -8.03 -6.44
C TYR A 84 -13.62 -9.54 -6.31
N CYS A 85 -13.87 -10.04 -5.10
CA CYS A 85 -13.71 -11.45 -4.78
C CYS A 85 -14.64 -12.31 -5.64
N GLU A 86 -15.93 -11.96 -5.69
CA GLU A 86 -16.92 -12.71 -6.46
C GLU A 86 -16.64 -12.65 -7.97
N LEU A 87 -16.26 -11.47 -8.50
CA LEU A 87 -15.89 -11.34 -9.90
C LEU A 87 -14.62 -12.13 -10.24
N GLN A 88 -13.62 -12.12 -9.36
CA GLN A 88 -12.36 -12.87 -9.56
C GLN A 88 -12.59 -14.38 -9.51
N ILE A 89 -13.36 -14.86 -8.53
CA ILE A 89 -13.78 -16.26 -8.41
C ILE A 89 -14.49 -16.70 -9.69
N ASN A 90 -15.47 -15.92 -10.15
CA ASN A 90 -16.24 -16.26 -11.34
C ASN A 90 -15.39 -16.25 -12.62
N ALA A 91 -14.47 -15.29 -12.76
CA ALA A 91 -13.55 -15.23 -13.90
C ALA A 91 -12.62 -16.45 -13.93
N LEU A 92 -11.98 -16.78 -12.81
CA LEU A 92 -11.05 -17.91 -12.72
C LEU A 92 -11.74 -19.26 -12.90
N LYS A 93 -12.95 -19.44 -12.37
CA LYS A 93 -13.78 -20.63 -12.62
C LYS A 93 -14.10 -20.80 -14.10
N LYS A 94 -14.47 -19.72 -14.81
CA LYS A 94 -14.73 -19.75 -16.26
C LYS A 94 -13.49 -20.10 -17.08
N MET A 95 -12.30 -19.81 -16.56
CA MET A 95 -11.02 -20.22 -17.16
C MET A 95 -10.66 -21.68 -16.88
N GLY A 96 -11.48 -22.41 -16.12
CA GLY A 96 -11.22 -23.81 -15.75
C GLY A 96 -10.32 -23.99 -14.54
N HIS A 97 -10.07 -22.92 -13.76
CA HIS A 97 -9.33 -23.02 -12.51
C HIS A 97 -10.27 -23.33 -11.34
N ASP A 98 -10.12 -24.51 -10.73
CA ASP A 98 -10.80 -24.88 -9.49
C ASP A 98 -9.92 -24.54 -8.29
N LEU A 99 -10.20 -23.38 -7.68
CA LEU A 99 -9.38 -22.80 -6.61
C LEU A 99 -10.22 -22.58 -5.35
N THR A 100 -9.59 -22.79 -4.19
CA THR A 100 -10.19 -22.40 -2.92
C THR A 100 -9.94 -20.92 -2.67
N PHE A 101 -11.01 -20.13 -2.56
CA PHE A 101 -10.93 -18.74 -2.12
C PHE A 101 -11.22 -18.63 -0.63
N ILE A 102 -10.32 -17.97 0.09
CA ILE A 102 -10.50 -17.62 1.50
C ILE A 102 -10.55 -16.10 1.58
N VAL A 103 -11.77 -15.57 1.57
CA VAL A 103 -12.04 -14.14 1.64
C VAL A 103 -12.18 -13.73 3.11
N VAL A 104 -11.25 -12.91 3.58
CA VAL A 104 -11.23 -12.40 4.95
C VAL A 104 -12.05 -11.12 5.02
N ASP A 105 -13.36 -11.27 5.19
CA ASP A 105 -14.29 -10.17 5.41
C ASP A 105 -14.38 -9.78 6.89
N SER A 106 -14.94 -8.60 7.13
CA SER A 106 -15.27 -8.14 8.47
C SER A 106 -16.35 -9.04 9.10
N PRO A 107 -16.16 -9.51 10.34
CA PRO A 107 -17.17 -10.33 11.03
C PRO A 107 -18.47 -9.57 11.34
N PHE A 108 -18.48 -8.24 11.21
CA PHE A 108 -19.70 -7.43 11.30
C PHE A 108 -20.59 -7.58 10.07
N ASP A 109 -20.01 -7.90 8.92
CA ASP A 109 -20.72 -7.95 7.64
C ASP A 109 -21.11 -9.39 7.27
N ILE A 110 -20.24 -10.37 7.53
CA ILE A 110 -20.51 -11.80 7.21
C ILE A 110 -20.93 -12.65 8.42
N GLY A 111 -20.87 -12.10 9.64
CA GLY A 111 -21.11 -12.85 10.87
C GLY A 111 -19.90 -13.62 11.38
N LYS A 112 -19.86 -13.85 12.70
CA LYS A 112 -18.73 -14.49 13.39
C LYS A 112 -18.53 -15.95 12.99
N GLU A 113 -19.62 -16.69 12.76
CA GLU A 113 -19.56 -18.11 12.41
C GLU A 113 -18.90 -18.31 11.05
N GLU A 114 -19.34 -17.57 10.03
CA GLU A 114 -18.75 -17.66 8.69
C GLU A 114 -17.30 -17.16 8.67
N PHE A 115 -16.98 -16.10 9.43
CA PHE A 115 -15.60 -15.66 9.59
C PHE A 115 -14.70 -16.77 10.15
N LEU A 116 -15.16 -17.45 11.22
CA LEU A 116 -14.42 -18.57 11.82
C LEU A 116 -14.33 -19.77 10.88
N ASN A 117 -15.38 -20.09 10.13
CA ASN A 117 -15.42 -21.15 9.12
C ASN A 117 -14.39 -20.91 8.00
N ARG A 118 -14.26 -19.67 7.52
CA ARG A 118 -13.25 -19.31 6.50
C ARG A 118 -11.84 -19.41 7.05
N LEU A 119 -11.61 -18.94 8.28
CA LEU A 119 -10.29 -19.04 8.93
C LEU A 119 -9.93 -20.49 9.33
N SER A 120 -10.91 -21.34 9.64
CA SER A 120 -10.65 -22.73 9.99
C SER A 120 -10.06 -23.49 8.81
N LYS A 121 -10.43 -23.16 7.56
CA LYS A 121 -9.78 -23.75 6.36
C LYS A 121 -8.26 -23.60 6.38
N ILE A 122 -7.74 -22.46 6.82
CA ILE A 122 -6.29 -22.24 7.01
C ILE A 122 -5.80 -23.04 8.22
N ALA A 123 -6.50 -22.92 9.34
CA ALA A 123 -6.10 -23.52 10.60
C ALA A 123 -6.04 -25.07 10.53
N ASP A 124 -6.97 -25.71 9.84
CA ASP A 124 -7.09 -27.17 9.72
C ASP A 124 -5.98 -27.76 8.83
N ASN A 125 -5.42 -26.95 7.93
CA ASN A 125 -4.28 -27.32 7.10
C ASN A 125 -2.92 -27.02 7.76
N SER A 126 -2.91 -26.46 8.97
CA SER A 126 -1.68 -26.18 9.71
C SER A 126 -1.31 -27.32 10.66
N THR A 127 -0.07 -27.79 10.57
CA THR A 127 0.51 -28.81 11.48
C THR A 127 0.84 -28.29 12.89
N LYS A 128 0.58 -27.00 13.15
CA LYS A 128 0.98 -26.30 14.38
C LYS A 128 -0.12 -26.28 15.43
N SER A 129 0.27 -26.24 16.70
CA SER A 129 -0.66 -26.08 17.83
C SER A 129 -1.31 -24.68 17.84
N ARG A 130 -2.43 -24.52 18.56
CA ARG A 130 -3.13 -23.22 18.69
C ARG A 130 -2.21 -22.09 19.17
N GLY A 131 -1.32 -22.37 20.13
CA GLY A 131 -0.36 -21.39 20.65
C GLY A 131 0.70 -20.98 19.61
N GLU A 132 1.17 -21.92 18.80
CA GLU A 132 2.11 -21.63 17.70
C GLU A 132 1.44 -20.83 16.59
N ARG A 133 0.19 -21.14 16.23
CA ARG A 133 -0.59 -20.37 15.25
C ARG A 133 -0.75 -18.91 15.69
N PHE A 134 -1.10 -18.68 16.96
CA PHE A 134 -1.19 -17.33 17.52
C PHE A 134 0.16 -16.62 17.52
N ARG A 135 1.25 -17.34 17.83
CA ARG A 135 2.62 -16.80 17.74
C ARG A 135 2.98 -16.42 16.31
N ALA A 136 2.63 -17.23 15.31
CA ALA A 136 2.86 -16.95 13.89
C ALA A 136 2.12 -15.66 13.46
N LEU A 137 0.85 -15.51 13.83
CA LEU A 137 0.08 -14.28 13.60
C LEU A 137 0.75 -13.04 14.22
N LYS A 138 1.19 -13.15 15.48
CA LYS A 138 1.89 -12.05 16.17
C LYS A 138 3.21 -11.69 15.48
N ILE A 139 3.97 -12.69 15.01
CA ILE A 139 5.22 -12.46 14.27
C ILE A 139 4.94 -11.80 12.92
N ALA A 140 3.95 -12.27 12.16
CA ALA A 140 3.57 -11.68 10.87
C ALA A 140 3.17 -10.21 11.01
N TYR A 141 2.36 -9.88 12.04
CA TYR A 141 2.03 -8.49 12.36
C TYR A 141 3.26 -7.66 12.73
N ASN A 142 4.19 -8.22 13.51
CA ASN A 142 5.44 -7.54 13.85
C ASN A 142 6.34 -7.33 12.61
N VAL A 143 6.36 -8.27 11.66
CA VAL A 143 7.09 -8.15 10.40
C VAL A 143 6.55 -6.97 9.59
N ILE A 144 5.23 -6.89 9.38
CA ILE A 144 4.65 -5.78 8.60
C ILE A 144 4.86 -4.43 9.28
N ASP A 145 4.65 -4.33 10.60
CA ASP A 145 4.85 -3.08 11.36
C ASP A 145 6.34 -2.65 11.35
N LEU A 146 7.29 -3.59 11.39
CA LEU A 146 8.71 -3.28 11.30
C LEU A 146 9.13 -2.79 9.92
N ILE A 147 8.74 -3.48 8.83
CA ILE A 147 9.14 -3.07 7.48
C ILE A 147 8.51 -1.73 7.10
N GLU A 148 7.26 -1.46 7.49
CA GLU A 148 6.63 -0.16 7.25
C GLU A 148 7.32 0.97 8.01
N LYS A 149 7.72 0.75 9.27
CA LYS A 149 8.51 1.74 10.04
C LYS A 149 9.88 2.00 9.41
N ILE A 150 10.50 0.97 8.84
CA ILE A 150 11.76 1.10 8.11
C ILE A 150 11.55 1.91 6.84
N GLU A 151 10.55 1.56 6.03
CA GLU A 151 10.21 2.24 4.76
C GLU A 151 9.86 3.71 4.99
N SER A 152 8.95 4.00 5.94
CA SER A 152 8.57 5.37 6.30
C SER A 152 9.78 6.21 6.76
N LYS A 153 10.68 5.62 7.56
CA LYS A 153 11.90 6.30 8.01
C LYS A 153 12.85 6.57 6.85
N VAL A 154 13.03 5.61 5.95
CA VAL A 154 13.86 5.74 4.75
C VAL A 154 13.34 6.85 3.85
N HIS A 155 12.05 6.81 3.50
CA HIS A 155 11.41 7.80 2.65
C HIS A 155 11.52 9.21 3.23
N TYR A 156 11.30 9.37 4.54
CA TYR A 156 11.43 10.68 5.19
C TYR A 156 12.89 11.16 5.28
N LEU A 157 13.84 10.29 5.61
CA LEU A 157 15.25 10.68 5.79
C LEU A 157 16.02 10.87 4.48
N THR A 158 15.49 10.41 3.35
CA THR A 158 16.18 10.49 2.05
C THR A 158 16.54 11.92 1.66
N GLY A 159 15.67 12.90 1.90
CA GLY A 159 16.02 14.31 1.62
C GLY A 159 17.16 14.87 2.47
N PHE A 160 17.55 14.17 3.54
CA PHE A 160 18.69 14.54 4.38
C PHE A 160 19.95 13.72 4.07
N GLU A 161 19.95 12.90 3.02
CA GLU A 161 21.11 12.07 2.65
C GLU A 161 22.38 12.90 2.44
N VAL A 162 23.49 12.40 3.01
CA VAL A 162 24.84 12.84 2.64
C VAL A 162 25.28 12.12 1.37
N ASN A 163 25.13 10.79 1.34
CA ASN A 163 25.44 9.96 0.18
C ASN A 163 24.15 9.60 -0.56
N LYS A 164 23.95 10.19 -1.74
CA LYS A 164 22.73 10.02 -2.54
C LYS A 164 22.47 8.54 -2.87
N GLY A 165 21.25 8.08 -2.61
CA GLY A 165 20.77 6.72 -2.91
C GLY A 165 21.11 5.66 -1.85
N GLN A 166 21.75 6.05 -0.73
CA GLN A 166 22.15 5.12 0.32
C GLN A 166 20.95 4.47 1.01
N PHE A 167 19.93 5.24 1.38
CA PHE A 167 18.70 4.70 1.99
C PHE A 167 17.93 3.83 1.01
N LYS A 168 17.80 4.25 -0.26
CA LYS A 168 17.13 3.46 -1.33
C LYS A 168 17.78 2.08 -1.49
N LYS A 169 19.11 2.06 -1.58
CA LYS A 169 19.88 0.81 -1.66
C LYS A 169 19.64 -0.08 -0.44
N LEU A 170 19.72 0.49 0.77
CA LEU A 170 19.53 -0.28 2.01
C LEU A 170 18.11 -0.80 2.19
N LEU A 171 17.08 -0.05 1.78
CA LEU A 171 15.70 -0.52 1.79
C LEU A 171 15.52 -1.71 0.85
N LYS A 172 16.09 -1.64 -0.37
CA LYS A 172 16.07 -2.75 -1.33
C LYS A 172 16.78 -3.99 -0.77
N GLU A 173 17.95 -3.83 -0.17
CA GLU A 173 18.67 -4.93 0.48
C GLU A 173 17.89 -5.51 1.66
N CYS A 174 17.24 -4.65 2.47
CA CYS A 174 16.39 -5.07 3.59
C CYS A 174 15.26 -5.99 3.12
N LYS A 175 14.50 -5.58 2.10
CA LYS A 175 13.41 -6.37 1.51
C LYS A 175 13.92 -7.71 0.94
N ASN A 176 15.02 -7.67 0.17
CA ASN A 176 15.63 -8.85 -0.44
C ASN A 176 16.17 -9.85 0.59
N ASN A 177 16.73 -9.39 1.69
CA ASN A 177 17.25 -10.27 2.74
C ASN A 177 16.13 -10.80 3.63
N ALA A 178 15.11 -9.99 3.92
CA ALA A 178 13.95 -10.41 4.69
C ALA A 178 13.20 -11.56 3.99
N VAL A 179 12.94 -11.47 2.68
CA VAL A 179 12.23 -12.53 1.94
C VAL A 179 13.02 -13.85 1.89
N LYS A 180 14.36 -13.81 1.95
CA LYS A 180 15.23 -14.99 1.97
C LYS A 180 15.35 -15.64 3.36
N ALA A 181 14.71 -15.10 4.38
CA ALA A 181 14.74 -15.69 5.72
C ALA A 181 14.10 -17.09 5.71
N ASN A 182 14.78 -18.05 6.34
CA ASN A 182 14.33 -19.44 6.47
C ASN A 182 13.27 -19.61 7.56
N THR A 183 13.21 -18.68 8.53
CA THR A 183 12.23 -18.72 9.61
C THR A 183 11.63 -17.34 9.88
N PRO A 184 10.40 -17.25 10.42
CA PRO A 184 9.78 -15.98 10.78
C PRO A 184 10.61 -15.18 11.81
N SER A 185 11.21 -15.86 12.79
CA SER A 185 12.08 -15.22 13.79
C SER A 185 13.35 -14.63 13.17
N GLN A 186 13.96 -15.34 12.21
CA GLN A 186 15.11 -14.83 11.47
C GLN A 186 14.74 -13.57 10.67
N MET A 187 13.58 -13.56 10.02
CA MET A 187 13.08 -12.38 9.30
C MET A 187 12.98 -11.16 10.20
N VAL A 188 12.39 -11.32 11.40
CA VAL A 188 12.30 -10.24 12.40
C VAL A 188 13.68 -9.72 12.79
N ASN A 189 14.66 -10.60 12.99
CA ASN A 189 16.03 -10.20 13.34
C ASN A 189 16.70 -9.41 12.21
N ILE A 190 16.55 -9.85 10.95
CA ILE A 190 17.04 -9.13 9.77
C ILE A 190 16.41 -7.72 9.72
N LEU A 191 15.09 -7.60 9.88
CA LEU A 191 14.43 -6.29 9.89
C LEU A 191 14.94 -5.39 11.03
N LYS A 192 15.14 -5.93 12.23
CA LYS A 192 15.70 -5.17 13.35
C LYS A 192 17.13 -4.70 13.08
N GLU A 193 17.95 -5.54 12.47
CA GLU A 193 19.32 -5.20 12.07
C GLU A 193 19.32 -4.04 11.06
N TYR A 194 18.50 -4.14 10.01
CA TYR A 194 18.37 -3.06 9.01
C TYR A 194 17.81 -1.77 9.62
N LYS A 195 16.84 -1.87 10.53
CA LYS A 195 16.34 -0.70 11.27
C LYS A 195 17.45 -0.01 12.06
N LYS A 196 18.36 -0.76 12.66
CA LYS A 196 19.55 -0.22 13.35
C LYS A 196 20.49 0.44 12.35
N LYS A 197 20.91 -0.26 11.28
CA LYS A 197 21.78 0.27 10.22
C LYS A 197 21.25 1.59 9.65
N ILE A 198 19.97 1.66 9.33
CA ILE A 198 19.31 2.85 8.80
C ILE A 198 19.31 4.01 9.78
N SER A 199 19.28 3.73 11.09
CA SER A 199 19.34 4.75 12.13
C SER A 199 20.74 5.32 12.35
N GLU A 200 21.78 4.62 11.90
CA GLU A 200 23.19 4.98 12.05
C GLU A 200 23.76 5.71 10.83
N ILE A 201 22.99 5.79 9.73
CA ILE A 201 23.39 6.52 8.52
C ILE A 201 23.59 8.00 8.83
N SER A 202 24.71 8.55 8.38
CA SER A 202 24.99 9.98 8.45
C SER A 202 24.02 10.78 7.59
N ILE A 203 23.34 11.74 8.21
CA ILE A 203 22.43 12.67 7.56
C ILE A 203 22.91 14.10 7.74
N ASN A 204 22.67 14.96 6.75
CA ASN A 204 22.89 16.39 6.89
C ASN A 204 21.62 17.06 7.40
N LYS A 205 21.57 17.30 8.72
CA LYS A 205 20.43 17.97 9.38
C LYS A 205 20.27 19.45 9.02
N HIS A 206 21.27 20.07 8.39
CA HIS A 206 21.20 21.46 7.92
C HIS A 206 20.52 21.57 6.56
N LYS A 207 20.28 20.45 5.85
CA LYS A 207 19.46 20.46 4.63
C LYS A 207 18.00 20.78 4.99
N SER A 208 17.33 21.52 4.10
CA SER A 208 15.89 21.76 4.15
C SER A 208 15.23 21.12 2.91
N PRO A 209 15.15 19.78 2.84
CA PRO A 209 14.62 19.11 1.67
C PRO A 209 13.14 19.42 1.46
N ILE A 210 12.67 19.25 0.23
CA ILE A 210 11.25 19.25 -0.07
C ILE A 210 10.60 18.02 0.57
N LYS A 211 9.44 18.23 1.19
CA LYS A 211 8.65 17.22 1.88
C LYS A 211 7.28 17.10 1.24
N ILE A 212 6.97 15.93 0.69
CA ILE A 212 5.72 15.70 -0.04
C ILE A 212 4.90 14.60 0.63
N ALA A 213 3.61 14.83 0.80
CA ALA A 213 2.67 13.78 1.20
C ALA A 213 2.21 12.99 -0.02
N ILE A 214 2.23 11.66 0.07
CA ILE A 214 1.62 10.77 -0.92
C ILE A 214 0.25 10.36 -0.40
N ILE A 215 -0.80 10.81 -1.06
CA ILE A 215 -2.20 10.61 -0.66
C ILE A 215 -2.97 9.94 -1.80
N GLY A 216 -4.10 9.31 -1.48
CA GLY A 216 -5.03 8.81 -2.50
C GLY A 216 -5.58 7.40 -2.22
N GLU A 217 -5.78 6.62 -3.29
CA GLU A 217 -6.37 5.28 -3.17
C GLU A 217 -5.37 4.30 -2.54
N ILE A 218 -5.80 3.58 -1.50
CA ILE A 218 -4.93 2.77 -0.63
C ILE A 218 -4.04 1.78 -1.39
N TYR A 219 -4.60 1.02 -2.35
CA TYR A 219 -3.81 0.05 -3.10
C TYR A 219 -2.76 0.77 -3.92
N THR A 220 -3.19 1.82 -4.62
CA THR A 220 -2.36 2.54 -5.57
C THR A 220 -1.22 3.28 -4.89
N VAL A 221 -1.44 3.89 -3.71
CA VAL A 221 -0.36 4.56 -2.97
C VAL A 221 0.61 3.59 -2.30
N ILE A 222 0.22 2.34 -2.04
CA ILE A 222 1.05 1.31 -1.39
C ILE A 222 1.82 0.45 -2.39
N GLU A 223 1.20 0.03 -3.49
CA GLU A 223 1.77 -0.92 -4.46
C GLU A 223 2.68 -0.19 -5.47
N PRO A 224 4.02 -0.39 -5.44
CA PRO A 224 4.95 0.40 -6.24
C PRO A 224 4.70 0.33 -7.75
N PHE A 225 4.35 -0.84 -8.28
CA PHE A 225 4.09 -0.97 -9.71
C PHE A 225 2.90 -0.10 -10.16
N SER A 226 1.84 -0.06 -9.34
CA SER A 226 0.60 0.66 -9.66
C SER A 226 0.76 2.17 -9.72
N ASN A 227 1.73 2.73 -8.99
CA ASN A 227 2.01 4.17 -8.96
C ASN A 227 3.29 4.57 -9.71
N LEU A 228 3.81 3.69 -10.55
CA LEU A 228 5.04 3.90 -11.32
C LEU A 228 6.24 4.21 -10.41
N TYR A 229 6.33 3.57 -9.25
CA TYR A 229 7.43 3.69 -8.29
C TYR A 229 7.68 5.14 -7.85
N ILE A 230 6.61 5.91 -7.57
CA ILE A 230 6.73 7.36 -7.32
C ILE A 230 7.64 7.70 -6.14
N GLU A 231 7.56 6.97 -5.02
CA GLU A 231 8.42 7.25 -3.87
C GLU A 231 9.88 6.95 -4.17
N ASP A 232 10.18 5.89 -4.92
CA ASP A 232 11.54 5.58 -5.38
C ASP A 232 12.10 6.69 -6.27
N LYS A 233 11.27 7.31 -7.12
CA LYS A 233 11.66 8.45 -7.97
C LYS A 233 11.89 9.72 -7.16
N LEU A 234 10.99 10.02 -6.23
CA LEU A 234 11.14 11.16 -5.32
C LEU A 234 12.40 11.03 -4.44
N MET A 235 12.74 9.81 -4.01
CA MET A 235 14.02 9.52 -3.38
C MET A 235 15.22 9.86 -4.28
N ASP A 236 15.15 9.55 -5.58
CA ASP A 236 16.21 9.89 -6.54
C ASP A 236 16.34 11.42 -6.74
N TYR A 237 15.28 12.18 -6.51
CA TYR A 237 15.30 13.65 -6.49
C TYR A 237 15.74 14.23 -5.14
N GLY A 238 15.98 13.41 -4.11
CA GLY A 238 16.29 13.89 -2.77
C GLY A 238 15.09 14.53 -2.07
N VAL A 239 13.87 14.14 -2.45
CA VAL A 239 12.63 14.56 -1.81
C VAL A 239 12.30 13.60 -0.68
N SER A 240 11.92 14.16 0.47
CA SER A 240 11.39 13.39 1.59
C SER A 240 9.90 13.13 1.37
N THR A 241 9.45 11.88 1.45
CA THR A 241 8.02 11.56 1.33
C THR A 241 7.42 11.08 2.65
N LYS A 242 6.11 11.31 2.81
CA LYS A 242 5.30 10.74 3.89
C LYS A 242 4.01 10.18 3.31
N ARG A 243 3.73 8.91 3.61
CA ARG A 243 2.47 8.23 3.32
C ARG A 243 1.89 7.71 4.63
N MET A 244 0.62 7.99 4.91
CA MET A 244 -0.02 7.53 6.14
C MET A 244 -0.78 6.22 5.94
N LEU A 245 -1.44 6.02 4.78
CA LEU A 245 -2.04 4.73 4.45
C LEU A 245 -0.98 3.61 4.33
N THR A 246 -1.07 2.63 5.22
CA THR A 246 -0.26 1.41 5.19
C THR A 246 -1.10 0.19 5.56
N PRO A 247 -0.66 -1.03 5.19
CA PRO A 247 -1.33 -2.25 5.62
C PRO A 247 -1.48 -2.38 7.15
N SER A 248 -0.45 -2.07 7.95
CA SER A 248 -0.56 -2.15 9.41
C SER A 248 -1.50 -1.09 9.99
N TRP A 249 -1.53 0.11 9.40
CA TRP A 249 -2.53 1.13 9.73
C TRP A 249 -3.94 0.61 9.43
N TRP A 250 -4.17 0.01 8.26
CA TRP A 250 -5.47 -0.52 7.86
C TRP A 250 -5.96 -1.63 8.79
N ILE A 251 -5.07 -2.54 9.21
CA ILE A 251 -5.38 -3.58 10.20
C ILE A 251 -5.83 -2.95 11.53
N LYS A 252 -5.08 -1.96 12.03
CA LYS A 252 -5.41 -1.24 13.29
C LYS A 252 -6.73 -0.49 13.15
N ASP A 253 -6.93 0.22 12.05
CA ASP A 253 -8.14 1.01 11.79
C ASP A 253 -9.39 0.11 11.74
N THR A 254 -9.28 -1.00 11.00
CA THR A 254 -10.35 -2.00 10.89
C THR A 254 -10.69 -2.61 12.25
N ALA A 255 -9.66 -2.96 13.06
CA ALA A 255 -9.87 -3.51 14.40
C ALA A 255 -10.53 -2.50 15.35
N LEU A 256 -10.23 -1.21 15.23
CA LEU A 256 -10.78 -0.14 16.08
C LEU A 256 -12.17 0.35 15.62
N ARG A 257 -12.60 -0.02 14.40
CA ARG A 257 -13.90 0.39 13.85
C ARG A 257 -15.07 -0.07 14.71
N CYS A 258 -14.97 -1.24 15.34
CA CYS A 258 -16.00 -1.76 16.23
C CYS A 258 -16.25 -0.88 17.46
N LEU A 259 -15.22 -0.16 17.91
CA LEU A 259 -15.28 0.78 19.04
C LEU A 259 -15.52 2.22 18.58
N LYS A 260 -15.67 2.47 17.27
CA LYS A 260 -15.73 3.82 16.66
C LYS A 260 -14.52 4.72 16.99
N LEU A 261 -13.39 4.10 17.34
CA LEU A 261 -12.13 4.77 17.67
C LEU A 261 -11.15 4.83 16.50
N ASN A 262 -11.61 4.46 15.30
CA ASN A 262 -10.79 4.42 14.11
C ASN A 262 -10.64 5.83 13.47
N SER A 263 -9.45 6.10 12.92
CA SER A 263 -9.12 7.31 12.15
C SER A 263 -9.61 8.64 12.73
N ILE A 264 -9.52 8.84 14.05
CA ILE A 264 -10.08 10.02 14.72
C ILE A 264 -9.49 11.32 14.15
N ASP A 265 -8.17 11.41 14.02
CA ASP A 265 -7.50 12.61 13.52
C ASP A 265 -7.88 12.93 12.07
N ILE A 266 -7.95 11.90 11.21
CA ILE A 266 -8.42 12.02 9.82
C ILE A 266 -9.87 12.52 9.79
N ARG A 267 -10.75 11.92 10.59
CA ARG A 267 -12.17 12.29 10.67
C ARG A 267 -12.37 13.73 11.11
N ILE A 268 -11.56 14.19 12.06
CA ILE A 268 -11.60 15.58 12.53
C ILE A 268 -11.06 16.51 11.45
N ALA A 269 -9.91 16.17 10.85
CA ALA A 269 -9.29 16.98 9.81
C ALA A 269 -10.18 17.13 8.58
N SER A 270 -10.75 16.04 8.07
CA SER A 270 -11.54 16.04 6.84
C SER A 270 -12.91 16.70 6.99
N ARG A 271 -13.42 16.87 8.22
CA ARG A 271 -14.83 17.22 8.49
C ARG A 271 -15.29 18.50 7.79
N GLN A 272 -14.40 19.48 7.65
CA GLN A 272 -14.71 20.76 7.00
C GLN A 272 -15.05 20.59 5.51
N TYR A 273 -14.35 19.67 4.81
CA TYR A 273 -14.43 19.53 3.36
C TYR A 273 -15.22 18.29 2.91
N LEU A 274 -15.22 17.24 3.73
CA LEU A 274 -15.95 15.99 3.47
C LEU A 274 -16.53 15.44 4.79
N PRO A 275 -17.70 15.93 5.23
CA PRO A 275 -18.32 15.52 6.49
C PRO A 275 -18.94 14.12 6.44
N HIS A 276 -19.25 13.61 5.24
CA HIS A 276 -19.88 12.31 5.03
C HIS A 276 -18.89 11.28 4.52
N TYR A 277 -19.05 10.03 4.97
CA TYR A 277 -18.24 8.92 4.47
C TYR A 277 -18.83 8.41 3.14
N ILE A 278 -18.03 8.51 2.08
CA ILE A 278 -18.41 8.09 0.72
C ILE A 278 -17.66 6.83 0.25
N GLY A 279 -16.83 6.23 1.11
CA GLY A 279 -16.06 5.02 0.83
C GLY A 279 -14.71 5.20 0.17
N GLY A 280 -14.07 4.08 -0.15
CA GLY A 280 -12.85 3.98 -0.97
C GLY A 280 -11.69 4.92 -0.62
N HIS A 281 -11.55 5.28 0.66
CA HIS A 281 -10.50 6.14 1.21
C HIS A 281 -10.58 7.64 0.87
N ALA A 282 -11.71 8.14 0.36
CA ALA A 282 -11.84 9.57 0.04
C ALA A 282 -11.69 10.48 1.27
N ARG A 283 -12.27 10.09 2.41
CA ARG A 283 -12.15 10.84 3.66
C ARG A 283 -10.71 10.86 4.15
N GLU A 284 -10.04 9.73 4.03
CA GLU A 284 -8.65 9.54 4.37
C GLU A 284 -7.75 10.40 3.49
N CYS A 285 -7.96 10.44 2.17
CA CYS A 285 -7.26 11.33 1.24
C CYS A 285 -7.37 12.82 1.64
N ILE A 286 -8.60 13.29 1.88
CA ILE A 286 -8.86 14.68 2.30
C ILE A 286 -8.25 14.98 3.68
N GLY A 287 -8.39 14.06 4.63
CA GLY A 287 -7.81 14.19 5.96
C GLY A 287 -6.29 14.25 5.93
N GLU A 288 -5.64 13.39 5.14
CA GLU A 288 -4.19 13.35 4.98
C GLU A 288 -3.63 14.63 4.36
N ALA A 289 -4.31 15.20 3.36
CA ALA A 289 -3.90 16.50 2.79
C ALA A 289 -3.85 17.61 3.87
N LEU A 290 -4.88 17.67 4.72
CA LEU A 290 -4.97 18.68 5.79
C LEU A 290 -4.01 18.38 6.95
N LEU A 291 -3.74 17.12 7.26
CA LEU A 291 -2.74 16.73 8.26
C LEU A 291 -1.33 17.04 7.77
N ALA A 292 -1.01 16.75 6.51
CA ALA A 292 0.27 17.09 5.89
C ALA A 292 0.52 18.60 5.92
N GLN A 293 -0.51 19.39 5.62
CA GLN A 293 -0.44 20.84 5.71
C GLN A 293 -0.16 21.32 7.14
N LYS A 294 -0.86 20.75 8.15
CA LYS A 294 -0.63 21.08 9.58
C LYS A 294 0.76 20.68 10.08
N GLU A 295 1.35 19.65 9.50
CA GLU A 295 2.70 19.17 9.79
C GLU A 295 3.79 19.93 9.02
N SER A 296 3.41 21.00 8.28
CA SER A 296 4.32 21.84 7.50
C SER A 296 5.10 21.06 6.44
N LEU A 297 4.42 20.13 5.74
CA LEU A 297 4.92 19.61 4.47
C LEU A 297 4.82 20.69 3.38
N ASP A 298 5.62 20.56 2.33
CA ASP A 298 5.71 21.55 1.26
C ASP A 298 4.59 21.36 0.21
N GLY A 299 4.08 20.14 0.04
CA GLY A 299 2.95 19.84 -0.85
C GLY A 299 2.45 18.40 -0.73
N ALA A 300 1.44 18.05 -1.52
CA ALA A 300 0.93 16.68 -1.63
C ALA A 300 0.75 16.22 -3.08
N ILE A 301 0.89 14.91 -3.30
CA ILE A 301 0.60 14.27 -4.57
C ILE A 301 -0.50 13.23 -4.33
N GLN A 302 -1.67 13.47 -4.91
CA GLN A 302 -2.77 12.53 -4.96
C GLN A 302 -2.55 11.53 -6.10
N ILE A 303 -2.61 10.23 -5.80
CA ILE A 303 -2.53 9.14 -6.77
C ILE A 303 -3.70 8.18 -6.61
N PHE A 304 -4.36 7.85 -7.72
CA PHE A 304 -5.44 6.88 -7.72
C PHE A 304 -5.68 6.28 -9.12
N PRO A 305 -6.35 5.12 -9.22
CA PRO A 305 -6.56 4.47 -10.50
C PRO A 305 -7.78 5.06 -11.21
N MET A 306 -7.76 5.11 -12.55
CA MET A 306 -8.90 5.55 -13.35
C MET A 306 -10.16 4.76 -12.94
N GLY A 307 -11.30 5.46 -12.84
CA GLY A 307 -12.57 4.87 -12.42
C GLY A 307 -12.74 4.74 -10.89
N CYS A 308 -11.77 5.16 -10.07
CA CYS A 308 -11.95 5.21 -8.63
C CYS A 308 -12.84 6.41 -8.23
N MET A 309 -14.16 6.19 -8.20
CA MET A 309 -15.15 7.21 -7.89
C MET A 309 -14.86 7.99 -6.59
N PRO A 310 -14.51 7.36 -5.45
CA PRO A 310 -14.23 8.11 -4.22
C PRO A 310 -13.06 9.09 -4.37
N GLU A 311 -12.00 8.69 -5.09
CA GLU A 311 -10.85 9.57 -5.33
C GLU A 311 -11.09 10.63 -6.41
N ILE A 312 -12.03 10.39 -7.34
CA ILE A 312 -12.54 11.43 -8.24
C ILE A 312 -13.25 12.53 -7.42
N VAL A 313 -14.01 12.15 -6.39
CA VAL A 313 -14.61 13.13 -5.47
C VAL A 313 -13.54 13.86 -4.68
N SER A 314 -12.53 13.16 -4.13
CA SER A 314 -11.38 13.79 -3.48
C SER A 314 -10.70 14.81 -4.42
N LYS A 315 -10.43 14.42 -5.68
CA LYS A 315 -9.84 15.29 -6.72
C LYS A 315 -10.64 16.56 -6.96
N ALA A 316 -11.97 16.52 -6.87
CA ALA A 316 -12.81 17.70 -7.04
C ALA A 316 -12.73 18.67 -5.84
N ILE A 317 -12.43 18.15 -4.65
CA ILE A 317 -12.36 18.91 -3.39
C ILE A 317 -10.95 19.49 -3.15
N LEU A 318 -9.90 18.74 -3.50
CA LEU A 318 -8.51 19.11 -3.23
C LEU A 318 -8.08 20.50 -3.75
N PRO A 319 -8.55 21.02 -4.90
CA PRO A 319 -8.24 22.38 -5.34
C PRO A 319 -8.72 23.46 -4.35
N ALA A 320 -9.88 23.27 -3.72
CA ALA A 320 -10.37 24.19 -2.70
C ALA A 320 -9.46 24.17 -1.46
N ILE A 321 -9.05 22.98 -1.01
CA ILE A 321 -8.07 22.84 0.09
C ILE A 321 -6.74 23.50 -0.27
N SER A 322 -6.28 23.31 -1.51
CA SER A 322 -5.02 23.86 -1.99
C SER A 322 -5.01 25.39 -1.93
N ASN A 323 -6.11 26.03 -2.35
CA ASN A 323 -6.28 27.47 -2.30
C ASN A 323 -6.49 27.98 -0.86
N ASP A 324 -7.42 27.38 -0.11
CA ASP A 324 -7.77 27.83 1.25
C ASP A 324 -6.60 27.73 2.23
N LYS A 325 -5.69 26.79 2.01
CA LYS A 325 -4.57 26.49 2.92
C LYS A 325 -3.20 26.87 2.34
N ASP A 326 -3.16 27.47 1.15
CA ASP A 326 -1.94 27.73 0.40
C ASP A 326 -0.98 26.52 0.37
N PHE A 327 -1.54 25.34 0.10
CA PHE A 327 -0.84 24.06 0.14
C PHE A 327 -0.92 23.40 -1.24
N PRO A 328 0.15 23.38 -2.05
CA PRO A 328 0.08 22.84 -3.40
C PRO A 328 -0.23 21.35 -3.43
N ILE A 329 -1.21 20.95 -4.25
CA ILE A 329 -1.62 19.55 -4.41
C ILE A 329 -1.63 19.20 -5.91
N MET A 330 -0.88 18.18 -6.30
CA MET A 330 -0.92 17.62 -7.66
C MET A 330 -1.72 16.32 -7.68
N THR A 331 -2.53 16.10 -8.71
CA THR A 331 -3.23 14.83 -8.93
C THR A 331 -2.68 14.06 -10.12
N LEU A 332 -2.44 12.77 -9.92
CA LEU A 332 -1.93 11.80 -10.89
C LEU A 332 -2.94 10.62 -10.97
N VAL A 333 -3.45 10.32 -12.17
CA VAL A 333 -4.46 9.29 -12.39
C VAL A 333 -3.86 8.14 -13.21
N VAL A 334 -3.78 6.95 -12.66
CA VAL A 334 -3.08 5.82 -13.32
C VAL A 334 -4.06 4.80 -13.88
N ASP A 335 -3.70 4.18 -14.99
CA ASP A 335 -4.44 3.11 -15.67
C ASP A 335 -3.48 2.15 -16.37
N GLU A 336 -4.02 1.19 -17.13
CA GLU A 336 -3.19 0.18 -17.80
C GLU A 336 -2.35 0.72 -18.96
N MET A 337 -2.78 1.83 -19.55
CA MET A 337 -2.18 2.44 -20.74
C MET A 337 -1.23 3.60 -20.35
N THR A 338 -1.04 3.84 -19.06
CA THR A 338 -0.32 5.01 -18.57
C THR A 338 1.14 4.98 -19.00
N GLY A 339 1.53 5.98 -19.79
CA GLY A 339 2.92 6.23 -20.19
C GLY A 339 3.73 6.87 -19.06
N GLU A 340 4.87 6.28 -18.72
CA GLU A 340 5.70 6.70 -17.59
C GLU A 340 6.35 8.08 -17.77
N ALA A 341 6.79 8.41 -18.99
CA ALA A 341 7.55 9.63 -19.26
C ALA A 341 6.79 10.91 -18.90
N GLY A 342 5.50 10.99 -19.26
CA GLY A 342 4.68 12.17 -18.96
C GLY A 342 4.44 12.37 -17.45
N TYR A 343 4.41 11.29 -16.67
CA TYR A 343 4.26 11.36 -15.21
C TYR A 343 5.52 11.87 -14.55
N ILE A 344 6.69 11.41 -15.01
CA ILE A 344 8.00 11.84 -14.53
C ILE A 344 8.15 13.36 -14.69
N THR A 345 7.91 13.90 -15.90
CA THR A 345 8.05 15.34 -16.15
C THR A 345 7.11 16.19 -15.28
N ARG A 346 5.89 15.69 -15.00
CA ARG A 346 4.96 16.37 -14.10
C ARG A 346 5.43 16.37 -12.65
N ILE A 347 6.02 15.25 -12.19
CA ILE A 347 6.62 15.17 -10.86
C ILE A 347 7.79 16.13 -10.75
N GLU A 348 8.69 16.17 -11.75
CA GLU A 348 9.83 17.09 -11.80
C GLU A 348 9.36 18.55 -11.73
N ALA A 349 8.43 18.94 -12.60
CA ALA A 349 7.88 20.30 -12.60
C ALA A 349 7.19 20.66 -11.27
N PHE A 350 6.53 19.70 -10.62
CA PHE A 350 5.91 19.93 -9.31
C PHE A 350 6.94 20.12 -8.21
N VAL A 351 8.00 19.30 -8.18
CA VAL A 351 9.12 19.47 -7.25
C VAL A 351 9.80 20.83 -7.46
N ASP A 352 10.10 21.22 -8.70
CA ASP A 352 10.70 22.53 -9.03
C ASP A 352 9.83 23.70 -8.56
N MET A 353 8.52 23.60 -8.74
CA MET A 353 7.57 24.61 -8.26
C MET A 353 7.60 24.72 -6.72
N LEU A 354 7.65 23.60 -6.00
CA LEU A 354 7.75 23.59 -4.54
C LEU A 354 9.08 24.19 -4.06
N GLU A 355 10.19 23.87 -4.72
CA GLU A 355 11.51 24.46 -4.41
C GLU A 355 11.52 25.97 -4.57
N ARG A 356 10.95 26.48 -5.67
CA ARG A 356 10.83 27.93 -5.92
C ARG A 356 9.96 28.62 -4.86
N LYS A 357 8.82 28.01 -4.51
CA LYS A 357 7.94 28.51 -3.46
C LYS A 357 8.68 28.58 -2.11
N LYS A 358 9.42 27.53 -1.75
CA LYS A 358 10.16 27.45 -0.49
C LYS A 358 11.31 28.45 -0.40
N ASN A 359 12.00 28.69 -1.52
CA ASN A 359 13.09 29.65 -1.62
C ASN A 359 12.61 31.10 -1.85
N ASN A 360 11.29 31.35 -1.89
CA ASN A 360 10.68 32.66 -2.18
C ASN A 360 11.25 33.35 -3.43
N VAL A 361 11.49 32.57 -4.48
CA VAL A 361 12.12 33.08 -5.71
C VAL A 361 11.06 33.83 -6.52
N LEU A 362 11.25 35.14 -6.71
CA LEU A 362 10.33 36.01 -7.46
C LEU A 362 10.44 35.84 -9.00
N TYR A 363 11.62 35.49 -9.53
CA TYR A 363 11.91 35.20 -10.94
C TYR A 363 13.11 34.24 -11.07
N GLY A 364 13.09 33.37 -12.09
CA GLY A 364 14.00 32.24 -12.27
C GLY A 364 15.49 32.57 -12.14
N SER A 365 16.20 31.69 -11.43
CA SER A 365 17.66 31.62 -11.37
C SER A 365 18.22 30.82 -12.54
#